data_AF-A0A1H5U9Q6-F1
#
_entry.id   AF-A0A1H5U9Q6-F1
#
_cell.length_a   1.000
_cell.length_b   1.000
_cell.length_c   1.000
_cell.angle_alpha   90.00
_cell.angle_beta   90.00
_cell.angle_gamma   90.00
#
_symmetry.space_group_name_H-M   'P 1'
#
loop_
_entity.id
_entity.type
_entity.pdbx_description
1 polymer ?
#
loop_
_entity_poly.entity_id
_entity_poly.type
_entity_poly.pdbx_seq_one_letter_code
_entity_poly.pdbx_strand_id
1 'polypeptide(L)'
;MLPRHPWRHAEHTHLTHTGLSPGWLAAALIYFGVATLAHLQISLWIVKKRSGASGDFAIKDFMPEAALAGAALLLGWLAFKAWKTPRAWPELALWLLLGLGVGLVDRFLTFSAPEYAHYPQFALLAWLLARALDPTRSRHIPGRILFWTTLLGAIDELIQYLWITISYSEYLDFNDILVNMLGGAAGVLIYYGFSRPHQLPASRPPRLELFTALVLSSIIMLSVHTERVITTPKVKVPAGGFVRDKGEAATLRFYLQRTVPPRYASYNQSPYRGQYWILDPASGIALTLLGGVLFGVLVRQAIQIRPD
;
A
#
# COMPACT_ATOMS: atom_id res chain seq x y z
N MET A 1 20.93 59.90 -21.08
CA MET A 1 19.65 59.59 -20.42
C MET A 1 18.90 58.58 -21.28
N LEU A 2 18.77 57.33 -20.82
CA LEU A 2 18.05 56.27 -21.54
C LEU A 2 16.59 56.20 -21.04
N PRO A 3 15.60 55.94 -21.90
CA PRO A 3 14.20 55.96 -21.51
C PRO A 3 13.86 54.76 -20.62
N ARG A 4 13.22 55.02 -19.49
CA ARG A 4 12.68 53.98 -18.60
C ARG A 4 11.41 53.39 -19.23
N HIS A 5 11.44 52.09 -19.53
CA HIS A 5 10.28 51.35 -20.05
C HIS A 5 9.20 51.18 -18.95
N PRO A 6 7.92 51.52 -19.21
CA PRO A 6 6.85 51.56 -18.19
C PRO A 6 6.06 50.25 -17.98
N TRP A 7 6.54 49.10 -18.45
CA TRP A 7 5.74 47.85 -18.46
C TRP A 7 6.08 46.82 -17.36
N ARG A 8 6.53 47.25 -16.19
CA ARG A 8 6.65 46.36 -15.01
C ARG A 8 5.53 46.66 -14.03
N HIS A 9 4.36 46.04 -14.16
CA HIS A 9 3.44 45.74 -13.06
C HIS A 9 2.31 44.83 -13.58
N ALA A 10 2.66 43.67 -14.13
CA ALA A 10 1.74 42.53 -14.07
C ALA A 10 2.10 41.79 -12.78
N GLU A 11 1.43 42.18 -11.68
CA GLU A 11 1.39 41.38 -10.47
C GLU A 11 0.86 40.01 -10.85
N HIS A 12 1.78 39.07 -11.05
CA HIS A 12 1.46 37.65 -11.04
C HIS A 12 0.94 37.37 -9.64
N THR A 13 -0.37 37.45 -9.47
CA THR A 13 -1.12 36.78 -8.41
C THR A 13 -0.83 35.28 -8.56
N HIS A 14 0.32 34.88 -8.02
CA HIS A 14 0.62 33.50 -7.72
C HIS A 14 -0.43 33.07 -6.69
N LEU A 15 -1.57 32.60 -7.19
CA LEU A 15 -2.49 31.79 -6.41
C LEU A 15 -1.68 30.57 -5.98
N THR A 16 -1.06 30.69 -4.82
CA THR A 16 -0.40 29.62 -4.10
C THR A 16 -1.48 28.64 -3.68
N HIS A 17 -1.94 27.82 -4.62
CA HIS A 17 -2.75 26.62 -4.37
C HIS A 17 -1.83 25.60 -3.68
N THR A 18 -1.47 25.91 -2.43
CA THR A 18 -0.72 25.05 -1.51
C THR A 18 -1.65 24.11 -0.74
N GLY A 19 -2.95 24.17 -1.03
CA GLY A 19 -4.01 23.41 -0.39
C GLY A 19 -4.24 22.02 -0.97
N LEU A 20 -5.19 21.32 -0.36
CA LEU A 20 -5.81 20.10 -0.88
C LEU A 20 -6.35 20.34 -2.30
N SER A 21 -6.21 19.38 -3.20
CA SER A 21 -6.92 19.36 -4.47
C SER A 21 -8.12 18.41 -4.39
N PRO A 22 -9.37 18.92 -4.28
CA PRO A 22 -10.56 18.08 -4.11
C PRO A 22 -10.79 17.13 -5.29
N GLY A 23 -10.49 17.57 -6.52
CA GLY A 23 -10.64 16.74 -7.72
C GLY A 23 -9.72 15.50 -7.70
N TRP A 24 -8.46 15.68 -7.33
CA TRP A 24 -7.54 14.54 -7.16
C TRP A 24 -7.91 13.65 -5.98
N LEU A 25 -8.45 14.22 -4.90
CA LEU A 25 -8.95 13.42 -3.77
C LEU A 25 -10.13 12.56 -4.20
N ALA A 26 -11.10 13.13 -4.91
CA ALA A 26 -12.22 12.39 -5.47
C ALA A 26 -11.73 11.28 -6.42
N ALA A 27 -10.78 11.57 -7.30
CA ALA A 27 -10.17 10.56 -8.17
C ALA A 27 -9.52 9.42 -7.39
N ALA A 28 -8.77 9.71 -6.32
CA ALA A 28 -8.16 8.70 -5.46
C ALA A 28 -9.20 7.81 -4.76
N LEU A 29 -10.26 8.42 -4.22
CA LEU A 29 -11.34 7.70 -3.52
C LEU A 29 -12.20 6.87 -4.48
N ILE A 30 -12.52 7.40 -5.65
CA ILE A 30 -13.24 6.65 -6.70
C ILE A 30 -12.38 5.48 -7.17
N TYR A 31 -11.10 5.72 -7.45
CA TYR A 31 -10.16 4.67 -7.84
C TYR A 31 -10.11 3.56 -6.79
N PHE A 32 -9.91 3.92 -5.52
CA PHE A 32 -9.90 2.97 -4.40
C PHE A 32 -11.20 2.17 -4.31
N GLY A 33 -12.35 2.86 -4.36
CA GLY A 33 -13.67 2.22 -4.28
C GLY A 33 -13.91 1.24 -5.42
N VAL A 34 -13.58 1.63 -6.66
CA VAL A 34 -13.69 0.76 -7.84
C VAL A 34 -12.74 -0.44 -7.74
N ALA A 35 -11.48 -0.22 -7.39
CA ALA A 35 -10.49 -1.29 -7.26
C ALA A 35 -10.90 -2.32 -6.19
N THR A 36 -11.32 -1.83 -5.01
CA THR A 36 -11.80 -2.67 -3.90
C THR A 36 -13.03 -3.48 -4.33
N LEU A 37 -14.07 -2.82 -4.86
CA LEU A 37 -15.32 -3.50 -5.23
C LEU A 37 -15.18 -4.45 -6.42
N ALA A 38 -14.23 -4.19 -7.32
CA ALA A 38 -13.93 -5.04 -8.48
C ALA A 38 -12.88 -6.12 -8.18
N HIS A 39 -12.35 -6.19 -6.95
CA HIS A 39 -11.23 -7.05 -6.60
C HIS A 39 -11.50 -8.52 -7.01
N LEU A 40 -12.63 -9.09 -6.59
CA LEU A 40 -12.99 -10.47 -6.96
C LEU A 40 -13.08 -10.67 -8.47
N GLN A 41 -13.71 -9.74 -9.19
CA GLN A 41 -13.89 -9.84 -10.63
C GLN A 41 -12.53 -9.82 -11.35
N ILE A 42 -11.60 -8.98 -10.90
CA ILE A 42 -10.25 -8.90 -11.43
C ILE A 42 -9.48 -10.18 -11.11
N SER A 43 -9.51 -10.67 -9.87
CA SER A 43 -8.82 -11.91 -9.48
C SER A 43 -9.34 -13.11 -10.28
N LEU A 44 -10.67 -13.24 -10.43
CA LEU A 44 -11.28 -14.27 -11.28
C LEU A 44 -10.88 -14.11 -12.75
N TRP A 45 -10.86 -12.89 -13.27
CA TRP A 45 -10.42 -12.62 -14.64
C TRP A 45 -8.96 -13.03 -14.85
N ILE A 46 -8.09 -12.76 -13.88
CA ILE A 46 -6.66 -13.13 -13.95
C ILE A 46 -6.48 -14.66 -13.99
N VAL A 47 -7.19 -15.39 -13.13
CA VAL A 47 -6.99 -16.85 -12.98
C VAL A 47 -7.81 -17.71 -13.93
N LYS A 48 -8.88 -17.18 -14.53
CA LYS A 48 -9.76 -17.92 -15.43
C LYS A 48 -9.01 -18.45 -16.65
N LYS A 49 -9.10 -19.76 -16.89
CA LYS A 49 -8.59 -20.40 -18.12
C LYS A 49 -9.40 -19.96 -19.34
N ARG A 50 -8.69 -19.75 -20.45
CA ARG A 50 -9.20 -19.35 -21.75
C ARG A 50 -8.57 -20.25 -22.80
N SER A 51 -9.33 -20.64 -23.81
CA SER A 51 -8.80 -21.42 -24.93
C SER A 51 -8.33 -20.47 -26.04
N GLY A 52 -7.10 -20.65 -26.51
CA GLY A 52 -6.50 -19.89 -27.61
C GLY A 52 -5.94 -20.81 -28.69
N ALA A 53 -5.41 -20.20 -29.75
CA ALA A 53 -4.84 -20.93 -30.89
C ALA A 53 -3.68 -21.87 -30.51
N SER A 54 -2.98 -21.60 -29.40
CA SER A 54 -1.86 -22.39 -28.89
C SER A 54 -2.23 -23.27 -27.67
N GLY A 55 -3.53 -23.46 -27.39
CA GLY A 55 -4.02 -24.21 -26.23
C GLY A 55 -4.63 -23.33 -25.14
N ASP A 56 -4.85 -23.93 -23.97
CA ASP A 56 -5.43 -23.25 -22.82
C ASP A 56 -4.40 -22.38 -22.08
N PHE A 57 -4.79 -21.16 -21.71
CA PHE A 57 -3.96 -20.23 -20.97
C PHE A 57 -4.77 -19.42 -19.94
N ALA A 58 -4.12 -18.90 -18.91
CA ALA A 58 -4.66 -17.87 -18.02
C ALA A 58 -3.71 -16.67 -17.94
N ILE A 59 -4.23 -15.51 -17.56
CA ILE A 59 -3.39 -14.28 -17.47
C ILE A 59 -2.33 -14.43 -16.39
N LYS A 60 -2.66 -15.12 -15.28
CA LYS A 60 -1.70 -15.44 -14.21
C LYS A 60 -0.44 -16.13 -14.71
N ASP A 61 -0.51 -16.85 -15.83
CA ASP A 61 0.60 -17.63 -16.37
C ASP A 61 1.66 -16.72 -17.03
N PHE A 62 1.30 -15.45 -17.34
CA PHE A 62 2.19 -14.43 -17.91
C PHE A 62 2.58 -13.33 -16.91
N MET A 63 2.11 -13.43 -15.66
CA MET A 63 2.34 -12.39 -14.65
C MET A 63 3.82 -12.25 -14.26
N PRO A 64 4.60 -13.33 -14.11
CA PRO A 64 6.04 -13.20 -13.87
C PRO A 64 6.76 -12.42 -14.99
N GLU A 65 6.45 -12.70 -16.25
CA GLU A 65 7.02 -12.02 -17.42
C GLU A 65 6.59 -10.56 -17.47
N ALA A 66 5.30 -10.29 -17.20
CA ALA A 66 4.79 -8.92 -17.11
C ALA A 66 5.46 -8.14 -15.97
N ALA A 67 5.70 -8.78 -14.82
CA ALA A 67 6.41 -8.18 -13.69
C ALA A 67 7.87 -7.87 -14.04
N LEU A 68 8.57 -8.79 -14.73
CA LEU A 68 9.93 -8.56 -15.23
C LEU A 68 10.00 -7.42 -16.25
N ALA A 69 9.06 -7.37 -17.19
CA ALA A 69 8.97 -6.28 -18.16
C ALA A 69 8.70 -4.93 -17.47
N GLY A 70 7.76 -4.91 -16.51
CA GLY A 70 7.49 -3.72 -15.70
C GLY A 70 8.70 -3.27 -14.88
N ALA A 71 9.44 -4.21 -14.28
CA ALA A 71 10.68 -3.92 -13.56
C ALA A 71 11.76 -3.35 -14.49
N ALA A 72 11.93 -3.91 -15.69
CA ALA A 72 12.88 -3.39 -16.68
C ALA A 72 12.54 -1.96 -17.13
N LEU A 73 11.25 -1.68 -17.39
CA LEU A 73 10.77 -0.34 -17.71
C LEU A 73 11.03 0.65 -16.56
N LEU A 74 10.74 0.22 -15.32
CA LEU A 74 11.01 1.02 -14.13
C LEU A 74 12.50 1.30 -13.97
N LEU A 75 13.37 0.31 -14.11
CA LEU A 75 14.82 0.47 -14.05
C LEU A 75 15.35 1.41 -15.13
N GLY A 76 14.84 1.29 -16.37
CA GLY A 76 15.17 2.23 -17.45
C GLY A 76 14.76 3.67 -17.13
N TRP A 77 13.56 3.85 -16.56
CA TRP A 77 13.10 5.16 -16.09
C TRP A 77 13.96 5.70 -14.93
N LEU A 78 14.33 4.86 -13.97
CA LEU A 78 15.21 5.23 -12.85
C LEU A 78 16.59 5.63 -13.34
N ALA A 79 17.18 4.89 -14.29
CA ALA A 79 18.45 5.22 -14.90
C ALA A 79 18.38 6.57 -15.62
N PHE A 80 17.32 6.80 -16.40
CA PHE A 80 17.07 8.09 -17.06
C PHE A 80 16.96 9.24 -16.04
N LYS A 81 16.19 9.06 -14.96
CA LYS A 81 16.02 10.08 -13.91
C LYS A 81 17.33 10.34 -13.16
N ALA A 82 18.08 9.28 -12.85
CA ALA A 82 19.37 9.39 -12.17
C ALA A 82 20.40 10.13 -13.03
N TRP A 83 20.45 9.87 -14.34
CA TRP A 83 21.32 10.58 -15.27
C TRP A 83 21.04 12.10 -15.31
N LYS A 84 19.77 12.50 -15.17
CA LYS A 84 19.37 13.91 -15.16
C LYS A 84 19.45 14.57 -13.77
N THR A 85 19.69 13.80 -12.71
CA THR A 85 19.61 14.30 -11.34
C THR A 85 20.98 14.21 -10.66
N PRO A 86 21.65 15.35 -10.42
CA PRO A 86 22.84 15.36 -9.58
C PRO A 86 22.58 14.68 -8.24
N ARG A 87 23.51 13.81 -7.81
CA ARG A 87 23.43 13.04 -6.56
C ARG A 87 22.16 12.19 -6.42
N ALA A 88 21.80 11.44 -7.46
CA ALA A 88 20.66 10.52 -7.46
C ALA A 88 20.80 9.29 -6.52
N TRP A 89 21.98 9.06 -5.94
CA TRP A 89 22.28 7.84 -5.19
C TRP A 89 21.37 7.60 -3.97
N PRO A 90 20.93 8.60 -3.17
CA PRO A 90 20.08 8.33 -2.02
C PRO A 90 18.75 7.70 -2.46
N GLU A 91 18.21 8.11 -3.60
CA GLU A 91 16.94 7.61 -4.08
C GLU A 91 17.07 6.32 -4.85
N LEU A 92 18.19 6.09 -5.53
CA LEU A 92 18.53 4.76 -6.01
C LEU A 92 18.69 3.77 -4.84
N ALA A 93 19.25 4.19 -3.70
CA ALA A 93 19.33 3.36 -2.50
C ALA A 93 17.94 3.06 -1.92
N LEU A 94 17.03 4.03 -1.89
CA LEU A 94 15.63 3.80 -1.49
C LEU A 94 14.93 2.80 -2.42
N TRP A 95 15.11 2.93 -3.75
CA TRP A 95 14.57 1.99 -4.72
C TRP A 95 15.15 0.58 -4.57
N LEU A 96 16.46 0.48 -4.29
CA LEU A 96 17.11 -0.80 -4.00
C LEU A 96 16.54 -1.45 -2.74
N LEU A 97 16.42 -0.70 -1.64
CA LEU A 97 15.83 -1.18 -0.39
C LEU A 97 14.37 -1.62 -0.59
N LEU A 98 13.59 -0.85 -1.35
CA LEU A 98 12.22 -1.22 -1.70
C LEU A 98 12.19 -2.51 -2.53
N GLY A 99 13.05 -2.64 -3.55
CA GLY A 99 13.16 -3.85 -4.37
C GLY A 99 13.57 -5.09 -3.56
N LEU A 100 14.49 -4.93 -2.60
CA LEU A 100 14.85 -5.99 -1.65
C LEU A 100 13.65 -6.38 -0.77
N GLY A 101 12.91 -5.39 -0.26
CA GLY A 101 11.68 -5.64 0.51
C GLY A 101 10.64 -6.43 -0.30
N VAL A 102 10.37 -5.99 -1.53
CA VAL A 102 9.47 -6.70 -2.47
C VAL A 102 9.96 -8.12 -2.73
N GLY A 103 11.25 -8.32 -2.98
CA GLY A 103 11.82 -9.65 -3.23
C GLY A 103 11.73 -10.59 -2.02
N LEU A 104 11.88 -10.07 -0.80
CA LEU A 104 11.69 -10.85 0.44
C LEU A 104 10.23 -11.23 0.65
N VAL A 105 9.30 -10.29 0.47
CA VAL A 105 7.86 -10.58 0.57
C VAL A 105 7.43 -11.59 -0.49
N ASP A 106 7.83 -11.41 -1.74
CA ASP A 106 7.59 -12.37 -2.82
C ASP A 106 8.14 -13.77 -2.51
N ARG A 107 9.35 -13.85 -1.94
CA ARG A 107 9.99 -15.14 -1.64
C ARG A 107 9.31 -15.89 -0.50
N PHE A 108 8.86 -15.17 0.53
CA PHE A 108 8.50 -15.78 1.82
C PHE A 108 7.03 -15.65 2.19
N LEU A 109 6.30 -14.65 1.68
CA LEU A 109 4.96 -14.28 2.13
C LEU A 109 3.90 -14.34 1.03
N THR A 110 4.28 -14.26 -0.24
CA THR A 110 3.33 -14.28 -1.37
C THR A 110 2.76 -15.68 -1.60
N PHE A 111 1.44 -15.79 -1.60
CA PHE A 111 0.74 -17.04 -1.85
C PHE A 111 0.68 -17.37 -3.34
N SER A 112 0.48 -16.39 -4.22
CA SER A 112 0.17 -16.61 -5.63
C SER A 112 0.59 -15.45 -6.54
N ALA A 113 0.85 -15.74 -7.82
CA ALA A 113 1.25 -14.73 -8.79
C ALA A 113 0.25 -13.55 -8.95
N PRO A 114 -1.09 -13.74 -8.86
CA PRO A 114 -2.06 -12.64 -8.86
C PRO A 114 -1.79 -11.51 -7.85
N GLU A 115 -1.14 -11.81 -6.72
CA GLU A 115 -0.80 -10.80 -5.70
C GLU A 115 0.13 -9.70 -6.23
N TYR A 116 0.85 -9.93 -7.35
CA TYR A 116 1.64 -8.87 -7.97
C TYR A 116 0.81 -7.69 -8.44
N ALA A 117 -0.51 -7.84 -8.62
CA ALA A 117 -1.41 -6.74 -8.94
C ALA A 117 -1.51 -5.68 -7.84
N HIS A 118 -1.23 -6.05 -6.57
CA HIS A 118 -1.28 -5.12 -5.44
C HIS A 118 -0.22 -4.02 -5.56
N TYR A 119 1.00 -4.34 -6.02
CA TYR A 119 2.07 -3.36 -6.16
C TYR A 119 1.69 -2.16 -7.04
N PRO A 120 1.32 -2.33 -8.33
CA PRO A 120 0.90 -1.22 -9.18
C PRO A 120 -0.42 -0.59 -8.72
N GLN A 121 -1.35 -1.36 -8.13
CA GLN A 121 -2.61 -0.83 -7.60
C GLN A 121 -2.37 0.20 -6.50
N PHE A 122 -1.61 -0.17 -5.47
CA PHE A 122 -1.35 0.71 -4.34
C PHE A 122 -0.29 1.78 -4.65
N ALA A 123 0.61 1.55 -5.62
CA ALA A 123 1.48 2.60 -6.15
C ALA A 123 0.67 3.72 -6.83
N LEU A 124 -0.33 3.36 -7.64
CA LEU A 124 -1.21 4.34 -8.27
C LEU A 124 -2.07 5.07 -7.23
N LEU A 125 -2.62 4.37 -6.23
CA LEU A 125 -3.37 5.00 -5.14
C LEU A 125 -2.51 6.02 -4.37
N ALA A 126 -1.29 5.65 -3.96
CA ALA A 126 -0.36 6.56 -3.31
C ALA A 126 -0.03 7.78 -4.18
N TRP A 127 0.19 7.57 -5.48
CA TRP A 127 0.44 8.67 -6.42
C TRP A 127 -0.76 9.63 -6.50
N LEU A 128 -1.99 9.10 -6.60
CA LEU A 128 -3.22 9.91 -6.64
C LEU A 128 -3.43 10.68 -5.34
N LEU A 129 -3.22 10.04 -4.19
CA LEU A 129 -3.27 10.70 -2.88
C LEU A 129 -2.20 11.79 -2.76
N ALA A 130 -0.99 11.56 -3.28
CA ALA A 130 0.05 12.58 -3.29
C ALA A 130 -0.32 13.78 -4.16
N ARG A 131 -0.95 13.56 -5.34
CA ARG A 131 -1.51 14.63 -6.18
C ARG A 131 -2.62 15.41 -5.47
N ALA A 132 -3.43 14.74 -4.65
CA ALA A 132 -4.49 15.38 -3.87
C ALA A 132 -3.96 16.18 -2.69
N LEU A 133 -3.06 15.57 -1.92
CA LEU A 133 -2.61 16.08 -0.63
C LEU A 133 -1.36 16.93 -0.71
N ASP A 134 -0.61 16.94 -1.80
CA ASP A 134 0.55 17.82 -2.02
C ASP A 134 0.85 18.04 -3.51
N PRO A 135 -0.09 18.63 -4.28
CA PRO A 135 -0.02 18.70 -5.75
C PRO A 135 1.25 19.35 -6.31
N THR A 136 1.81 20.31 -5.57
CA THR A 136 3.02 21.06 -5.93
C THR A 136 4.30 20.47 -5.33
N ARG A 137 4.18 19.39 -4.54
CA ARG A 137 5.29 18.75 -3.80
C ARG A 137 6.00 19.67 -2.80
N SER A 138 5.38 20.80 -2.43
CA SER A 138 6.02 21.79 -1.58
C SER A 138 6.01 21.41 -0.10
N ARG A 139 5.04 20.61 0.34
CA ARG A 139 4.94 20.17 1.74
C ARG A 139 5.81 18.95 2.03
N HIS A 140 6.08 18.16 1.00
CA HIS A 140 6.86 16.94 1.04
C HIS A 140 6.44 16.02 2.20
N ILE A 141 5.25 15.43 2.08
CA ILE A 141 4.60 14.65 3.14
C ILE A 141 4.55 13.13 2.85
N PRO A 142 5.67 12.46 2.51
CA PRO A 142 5.67 11.08 2.02
C PRO A 142 5.12 10.09 3.06
N GLY A 143 5.46 10.29 4.34
CA GLY A 143 4.94 9.45 5.43
C GLY A 143 3.42 9.54 5.61
N ARG A 144 2.82 10.72 5.38
CA ARG A 144 1.37 10.89 5.40
C ARG A 144 0.71 10.13 4.25
N ILE A 145 1.27 10.25 3.04
CA ILE A 145 0.74 9.52 1.88
C ILE A 145 0.81 8.02 2.15
N LEU A 146 1.97 7.53 2.58
CA LEU A 146 2.16 6.11 2.87
C LEU A 146 1.20 5.60 3.96
N PHE A 147 1.02 6.37 5.04
CA PHE A 147 0.07 6.02 6.10
C PHE A 147 -1.34 5.82 5.57
N TRP A 148 -1.87 6.81 4.82
CA TRP A 148 -3.24 6.72 4.29
C TRP A 148 -3.39 5.65 3.22
N THR A 149 -2.39 5.45 2.36
CA THR A 149 -2.40 4.34 1.38
C THR A 149 -2.41 2.99 2.09
N THR A 150 -1.59 2.81 3.13
CA THR A 150 -1.52 1.56 3.89
C THR A 150 -2.81 1.29 4.65
N LEU A 151 -3.41 2.32 5.24
CA LEU A 151 -4.70 2.19 5.93
C LEU A 151 -5.83 1.83 4.95
N LEU A 152 -5.86 2.44 3.77
CA LEU A 152 -6.82 2.07 2.71
C LEU A 152 -6.57 0.63 2.22
N GLY A 153 -5.31 0.20 2.10
CA GLY A 153 -4.98 -1.19 1.80
C GLY A 153 -5.45 -2.17 2.87
N ALA A 154 -5.32 -1.83 4.15
CA ALA A 154 -5.87 -2.65 5.24
C ALA A 154 -7.41 -2.70 5.22
N ILE A 155 -8.07 -1.62 4.79
CA ILE A 155 -9.53 -1.59 4.59
C ILE A 155 -9.94 -2.48 3.41
N ASP A 156 -9.19 -2.48 2.30
CA ASP A 156 -9.41 -3.39 1.17
C ASP A 156 -9.36 -4.85 1.62
N GLU A 157 -8.30 -5.25 2.32
CA GLU A 157 -8.17 -6.62 2.86
C GLU A 157 -9.30 -7.00 3.83
N LEU A 158 -9.71 -6.06 4.67
CA LEU A 158 -10.84 -6.28 5.58
C LEU A 158 -12.15 -6.46 4.81
N ILE A 159 -12.43 -5.65 3.80
CA ILE A 159 -13.64 -5.76 2.98
C ILE A 159 -13.63 -7.07 2.19
N GLN A 160 -12.48 -7.49 1.68
CA GLN A 160 -12.30 -8.78 1.03
C GLN A 160 -12.65 -9.93 1.97
N TYR A 161 -12.00 -9.99 3.13
CA TYR A 161 -12.24 -11.00 4.14
C TYR A 161 -13.71 -11.06 4.59
N LEU A 162 -14.34 -9.91 4.79
CA LEU A 162 -15.72 -9.81 5.28
C LEU A 162 -16.77 -10.15 4.23
N TRP A 163 -16.57 -9.73 2.98
CA TRP A 163 -17.65 -9.71 1.99
C TRP A 163 -17.24 -10.17 0.60
N ILE A 164 -16.15 -9.63 0.02
CA ILE A 164 -15.90 -9.81 -1.41
C ILE A 164 -15.38 -11.21 -1.74
N THR A 165 -14.51 -11.78 -0.91
CA THR A 165 -13.83 -13.06 -1.18
C THR A 165 -14.23 -14.16 -0.20
N ILE A 166 -15.44 -14.05 0.36
CA ILE A 166 -15.97 -14.93 1.41
C ILE A 166 -15.88 -16.43 1.08
N SER A 167 -15.92 -16.82 -0.19
CA SER A 167 -15.87 -18.22 -0.61
C SER A 167 -14.49 -18.86 -0.48
N TYR A 168 -13.39 -18.09 -0.41
CA TYR A 168 -12.03 -18.64 -0.35
C TYR A 168 -11.04 -17.92 0.57
N SER A 169 -11.30 -16.70 1.05
CA SER A 169 -10.38 -16.00 1.97
C SER A 169 -10.46 -16.54 3.39
N GLU A 170 -9.67 -17.55 3.72
CA GLU A 170 -9.75 -18.25 5.01
C GLU A 170 -9.36 -17.39 6.22
N TYR A 171 -8.67 -16.28 6.01
CA TYR A 171 -8.17 -15.38 7.05
C TYR A 171 -8.03 -13.95 6.51
N LEU A 172 -7.97 -12.97 7.41
CA LEU A 172 -7.59 -11.60 7.06
C LEU A 172 -6.09 -11.59 6.74
N ASP A 173 -5.73 -11.25 5.50
CA ASP A 173 -4.37 -11.44 5.01
C ASP A 173 -3.45 -10.27 5.39
N PHE A 174 -2.67 -10.45 6.45
CA PHE A 174 -1.68 -9.45 6.88
C PHE A 174 -0.45 -9.40 5.96
N ASN A 175 -0.21 -10.43 5.13
CA ASN A 175 0.84 -10.37 4.12
C ASN A 175 0.45 -9.34 3.07
N ASP A 176 -0.81 -9.33 2.63
CA ASP A 176 -1.29 -8.39 1.62
C ASP A 176 -1.32 -6.95 2.14
N ILE A 177 -1.59 -6.72 3.42
CA ILE A 177 -1.43 -5.37 4.01
C ILE A 177 0.02 -4.87 3.88
N LEU A 178 1.01 -5.74 4.10
CA LEU A 178 2.42 -5.39 3.93
C LEU A 178 2.77 -5.17 2.45
N VAL A 179 2.25 -5.99 1.54
CA VAL A 179 2.38 -5.80 0.08
C VAL A 179 1.79 -4.45 -0.34
N ASN A 180 0.60 -4.09 0.16
CA ASN A 180 -0.09 -2.84 -0.11
C ASN A 180 0.74 -1.64 0.38
N MET A 181 1.38 -1.75 1.55
CA MET A 181 2.33 -0.75 2.05
C MET A 181 3.55 -0.61 1.12
N LEU A 182 4.16 -1.70 0.67
CA LEU A 182 5.30 -1.65 -0.26
C LEU A 182 4.92 -1.04 -1.63
N GLY A 183 3.75 -1.39 -2.16
CA GLY A 183 3.18 -0.74 -3.35
C GLY A 183 2.99 0.75 -3.13
N GLY A 184 2.42 1.14 -1.99
CA GLY A 184 2.28 2.55 -1.60
C GLY A 184 3.62 3.29 -1.53
N ALA A 185 4.66 2.64 -0.97
CA ALA A 185 6.01 3.19 -0.91
C ALA A 185 6.58 3.43 -2.32
N ALA A 186 6.36 2.51 -3.26
CA ALA A 186 6.73 2.70 -4.68
C ALA A 186 6.04 3.94 -5.27
N GLY A 187 4.72 4.10 -5.05
CA GLY A 187 3.97 5.27 -5.52
C GLY A 187 4.49 6.59 -4.93
N VAL A 188 4.84 6.58 -3.65
CA VAL A 188 5.49 7.72 -2.99
C VAL A 188 6.84 8.04 -3.64
N LEU A 189 7.69 7.04 -3.93
CA LEU A 189 8.98 7.26 -4.61
C LEU A 189 8.81 7.73 -6.06
N ILE A 190 7.80 7.24 -6.79
CA ILE A 190 7.48 7.73 -8.14
C ILE A 190 7.12 9.21 -8.09
N TYR A 191 6.35 9.62 -7.08
CA TYR A 191 5.91 11.00 -6.96
C TYR A 191 7.00 11.95 -6.42
N TYR A 192 7.79 11.51 -5.42
CA TYR A 192 8.74 12.36 -4.70
C TYR A 192 10.23 12.08 -4.99
N GLY A 193 10.63 10.85 -5.35
CA GLY A 193 12.03 10.37 -5.32
C GLY A 193 13.06 11.10 -6.20
N PHE A 194 12.64 11.96 -7.11
CA PHE A 194 13.56 12.83 -7.86
C PHE A 194 13.15 14.29 -7.84
N SER A 195 12.24 14.65 -6.94
CA SER A 195 11.82 16.03 -6.73
C SER A 195 12.79 16.73 -5.79
N ARG A 196 13.04 18.01 -6.04
CA ARG A 196 13.83 18.88 -5.17
C ARG A 196 12.89 19.90 -4.55
N PRO A 197 12.52 19.77 -3.27
CA PRO A 197 11.87 20.89 -2.60
C PRO A 197 12.87 22.05 -2.54
N HIS A 198 12.46 23.25 -2.95
CA HIS A 198 13.33 24.44 -2.90
C HIS A 198 13.76 24.77 -1.47
N GLN A 199 12.89 24.47 -0.50
CA GLN A 199 13.19 24.47 0.93
C GLN A 199 12.39 23.34 1.57
N LEU A 200 13.02 22.57 2.46
CA LEU A 200 12.29 21.61 3.29
C LEU A 200 11.47 22.41 4.30
N PRO A 201 10.13 22.36 4.25
CA PRO A 201 9.32 23.01 5.27
C PRO A 201 9.62 22.37 6.62
N ALA A 202 9.52 23.16 7.69
CA ALA A 202 9.54 22.63 9.05
C ALA A 202 8.49 21.51 9.15
N SER A 203 8.96 20.30 9.47
CA SER A 203 8.09 19.12 9.53
C SER A 203 7.03 19.36 10.59
N ARG A 204 5.77 19.48 10.16
CA ARG A 204 4.66 19.45 11.10
C ARG A 204 4.49 18.01 11.57
N PRO A 205 4.35 17.76 12.88
CA PRO A 205 4.11 16.42 13.37
C PRO A 205 2.82 15.85 12.75
N PRO A 206 2.78 14.56 12.37
CA PRO A 206 1.62 13.94 11.74
C PRO A 206 0.53 13.64 12.77
N ARG A 207 -0.02 14.69 13.41
CA ARG A 207 -0.93 14.57 14.57
C ARG A 207 -2.19 13.78 14.26
N LEU A 208 -2.77 13.99 13.07
CA LEU A 208 -3.97 13.28 12.65
C LEU A 208 -3.67 11.79 12.47
N GLU A 209 -2.58 11.46 11.78
CA GLU A 209 -2.18 10.08 11.54
C GLU A 209 -1.84 9.35 12.86
N LEU A 210 -1.14 10.03 13.77
CA LEU A 210 -0.84 9.50 15.11
C LEU A 210 -2.13 9.28 15.91
N PHE A 211 -3.06 10.24 15.89
CA PHE A 211 -4.34 10.10 16.56
C PHE A 211 -5.14 8.93 15.99
N THR A 212 -5.23 8.82 14.65
CA THR A 212 -5.89 7.69 13.98
C THR A 212 -5.24 6.37 14.35
N ALA A 213 -3.90 6.28 14.32
CA ALA A 213 -3.17 5.07 14.72
C ALA A 213 -3.43 4.68 16.17
N LEU A 214 -3.43 5.65 17.10
CA LEU A 214 -3.71 5.43 18.52
C LEU A 214 -5.13 4.94 18.75
N VAL A 215 -6.12 5.57 18.13
CA VAL A 215 -7.54 5.17 18.23
C VAL A 215 -7.74 3.76 17.69
N LEU A 216 -7.25 3.47 16.49
CA LEU A 216 -7.38 2.14 15.89
C LEU A 216 -6.67 1.06 16.72
N SER A 217 -5.44 1.33 17.16
CA SER A 217 -4.69 0.39 18.01
C SER A 217 -5.42 0.13 19.32
N SER A 218 -5.99 1.17 19.95
CA SER A 218 -6.76 1.04 21.18
C SER A 218 -8.03 0.21 20.98
N ILE A 219 -8.76 0.43 19.88
CA ILE A 219 -9.95 -0.37 19.54
C ILE A 219 -9.58 -1.83 19.32
N ILE A 220 -8.50 -2.12 18.58
CA ILE A 220 -8.03 -3.47 18.31
C ILE A 220 -7.61 -4.15 19.62
N MET A 221 -6.76 -3.49 20.43
CA MET A 221 -6.31 -4.02 21.72
C MET A 221 -7.47 -4.30 22.67
N LEU A 222 -8.42 -3.36 22.79
CA LEU A 222 -9.60 -3.53 23.63
C LEU A 222 -10.47 -4.68 23.13
N SER A 223 -10.64 -4.81 21.80
CA SER A 223 -11.45 -5.87 21.21
C SER A 223 -10.82 -7.26 21.38
N VAL A 224 -9.49 -7.36 21.32
CA VAL A 224 -8.76 -8.60 21.64
C VAL A 224 -8.84 -8.90 23.14
N HIS A 225 -8.60 -7.91 24.00
CA HIS A 225 -8.66 -8.07 25.45
C HIS A 225 -10.05 -8.50 25.96
N THR A 226 -11.11 -7.99 25.34
CA THR A 226 -12.50 -8.34 25.66
C THR A 226 -13.00 -9.59 24.90
N GLU A 227 -12.11 -10.34 24.24
CA GLU A 227 -12.42 -11.53 23.44
C GLU A 227 -13.50 -11.30 22.36
N ARG A 228 -13.69 -10.05 21.94
CA ARG A 228 -14.55 -9.68 20.80
C ARG A 228 -13.87 -9.94 19.47
N VAL A 229 -12.53 -9.91 19.44
CA VAL A 229 -11.72 -10.30 18.29
C VAL A 229 -10.92 -11.54 18.65
N ILE A 230 -11.12 -12.63 17.92
CA ILE A 230 -10.48 -13.93 18.13
C ILE A 230 -9.54 -14.23 16.97
N THR A 231 -8.28 -14.49 17.28
CA THR A 231 -7.27 -14.84 16.28
C THR A 231 -7.17 -16.33 16.03
N THR A 232 -7.56 -17.17 16.99
CA THR A 232 -7.39 -18.63 16.92
C THR A 232 -8.74 -19.33 17.12
N PRO A 233 -9.45 -19.68 16.04
CA PRO A 233 -10.74 -20.37 16.15
C PRO A 233 -10.56 -21.79 16.70
N LYS A 234 -11.48 -22.22 17.56
CA LYS A 234 -11.59 -23.61 18.04
C LYS A 234 -12.52 -24.46 17.17
N VAL A 235 -13.35 -23.80 16.37
CA VAL A 235 -14.35 -24.40 15.48
C VAL A 235 -14.33 -23.68 14.14
N LYS A 236 -14.77 -24.33 13.08
CA LYS A 236 -14.89 -23.70 11.77
C LYS A 236 -15.84 -22.50 11.84
N VAL A 237 -15.38 -21.35 11.39
CA VAL A 237 -16.13 -20.09 11.41
C VAL A 237 -16.85 -19.90 10.07
N PRO A 238 -18.10 -19.44 10.06
CA PRO A 238 -18.81 -19.11 8.81
C PRO A 238 -18.16 -17.95 8.04
N ALA A 239 -18.64 -17.76 6.82
CA ALA A 239 -18.30 -16.59 6.01
C ALA A 239 -18.57 -15.27 6.75
N GLY A 240 -17.74 -14.26 6.50
CA GLY A 240 -17.78 -12.97 7.18
C GLY A 240 -17.14 -12.94 8.57
N GLY A 241 -16.76 -14.08 9.15
CA GLY A 241 -15.97 -14.12 10.39
C GLY A 241 -16.73 -13.78 11.68
N PHE A 242 -18.02 -13.46 11.62
CA PHE A 242 -18.82 -13.13 12.80
C PHE A 242 -19.59 -14.35 13.32
N VAL A 243 -19.50 -14.60 14.63
CA VAL A 243 -20.25 -15.66 15.32
C VAL A 243 -20.88 -15.11 16.59
N ARG A 244 -22.16 -15.38 16.77
CA ARG A 244 -22.85 -15.10 18.03
C ARG A 244 -22.76 -16.32 18.94
N ASP A 245 -22.11 -16.18 20.09
CA ASP A 245 -22.02 -17.27 21.06
C ASP A 245 -23.40 -17.52 21.70
N LYS A 246 -23.74 -18.78 21.96
CA LYS A 246 -25.06 -19.19 22.48
C LYS A 246 -25.18 -19.15 24.01
N GLY A 247 -24.21 -18.54 24.71
CA GLY A 247 -24.23 -18.37 26.17
C GLY A 247 -25.12 -17.21 26.67
N GLU A 248 -25.23 -17.08 28.00
CA GLU A 248 -26.13 -16.14 28.70
C GLU A 248 -25.98 -14.65 28.29
N ALA A 249 -24.81 -14.27 27.76
CA ALA A 249 -24.52 -12.90 27.31
C ALA A 249 -24.43 -12.74 25.78
N ALA A 250 -24.96 -13.68 24.99
CA ALA A 250 -25.10 -13.67 23.52
C ALA A 250 -24.15 -12.71 22.76
N THR A 251 -22.84 -12.87 22.96
CA THR A 251 -21.83 -11.89 22.52
C THR A 251 -21.44 -12.16 21.07
N LEU A 252 -21.40 -11.10 20.27
CA LEU A 252 -20.90 -11.16 18.89
C LEU A 252 -19.37 -11.16 18.92
N ARG A 253 -18.76 -12.22 18.40
CA ARG A 253 -17.31 -12.36 18.23
C ARG A 253 -16.94 -12.26 16.76
N PHE A 254 -15.86 -11.55 16.47
CA PHE A 254 -15.24 -11.45 15.16
C PHE A 254 -13.97 -12.29 15.13
N TYR A 255 -13.87 -13.24 14.22
CA TYR A 255 -12.70 -14.09 14.05
C TYR A 255 -11.87 -13.57 12.89
N LEU A 256 -10.55 -13.47 13.07
CA LEU A 256 -9.64 -13.04 11.99
C LEU A 256 -9.24 -14.18 11.05
N GLN A 257 -9.49 -15.43 11.43
CA GLN A 257 -9.38 -16.59 10.55
C GLN A 257 -10.52 -17.57 10.80
N ARG A 258 -10.81 -18.40 9.80
CA ARG A 258 -12.05 -19.20 9.72
C ARG A 258 -11.81 -20.71 9.77
N THR A 259 -10.56 -21.13 9.66
CA THR A 259 -10.18 -22.54 9.51
C THR A 259 -9.63 -23.15 10.79
N VAL A 260 -9.81 -24.47 10.87
CA VAL A 260 -9.18 -25.34 11.88
C VAL A 260 -8.52 -26.49 11.11
N PRO A 261 -7.19 -26.70 11.24
CA PRO A 261 -6.28 -26.01 12.15
C PRO A 261 -6.03 -24.54 11.78
N PRO A 262 -5.64 -23.68 12.75
CA PRO A 262 -5.20 -22.30 12.54
C PRO A 262 -4.07 -22.20 11.50
N ARG A 263 -4.10 -21.16 10.65
CA ARG A 263 -3.10 -20.92 9.60
C ARG A 263 -2.11 -19.80 9.91
N TYR A 264 -2.46 -18.83 10.76
CA TYR A 264 -1.52 -17.79 11.20
C TYR A 264 -0.26 -18.37 11.86
N ALA A 265 0.87 -17.66 11.67
CA ALA A 265 2.18 -18.05 12.17
C ALA A 265 2.60 -19.48 11.77
N SER A 266 2.34 -19.85 10.51
CA SER A 266 2.72 -21.16 9.97
C SER A 266 3.07 -21.11 8.48
N TYR A 267 3.89 -22.08 8.04
CA TYR A 267 4.15 -22.31 6.62
C TYR A 267 3.00 -23.06 5.97
N ASN A 268 2.54 -22.55 4.84
CA ASN A 268 1.44 -23.10 4.07
C ASN A 268 1.87 -23.37 2.64
N GLN A 269 1.17 -24.31 1.98
CA GLN A 269 1.45 -24.63 0.59
C GLN A 269 0.97 -23.50 -0.32
N SER A 270 1.84 -23.07 -1.24
CA SER A 270 1.59 -22.05 -2.25
C SER A 270 1.60 -22.68 -3.63
N PRO A 271 0.63 -22.37 -4.51
CA PRO A 271 0.66 -22.80 -5.91
C PRO A 271 1.78 -22.13 -6.73
N TYR A 272 2.49 -21.15 -6.16
CA TYR A 272 3.53 -20.39 -6.84
C TYR A 272 4.96 -20.83 -6.47
N ARG A 273 5.35 -20.77 -5.19
CA ARG A 273 6.72 -21.13 -4.74
C ARG A 273 6.81 -22.29 -3.76
N GLY A 274 5.79 -23.14 -3.74
CA GLY A 274 5.71 -24.32 -2.88
C GLY A 274 5.29 -23.97 -1.45
N GLN A 275 6.00 -23.08 -0.77
CA GLN A 275 5.64 -22.65 0.59
C GLN A 275 5.73 -21.14 0.81
N TYR A 276 4.84 -20.63 1.65
CA TYR A 276 4.83 -19.25 2.13
C TYR A 276 4.42 -19.20 3.61
N TRP A 277 4.85 -18.18 4.32
CA TRP A 277 4.53 -17.95 5.73
C TRP A 277 3.35 -16.98 5.84
N ILE A 278 2.35 -17.32 6.67
CA ILE A 278 1.23 -16.42 6.94
C ILE A 278 1.50 -15.65 8.23
N LEU A 279 1.62 -14.33 8.13
CA LEU A 279 1.79 -13.46 9.29
C LEU A 279 0.57 -13.49 10.19
N ASP A 280 0.78 -13.70 11.48
CA ASP A 280 -0.25 -13.42 12.48
C ASP A 280 -0.48 -11.89 12.60
N PRO A 281 -1.61 -11.47 13.19
CA PRO A 281 -1.94 -10.05 13.31
C PRO A 281 -0.86 -9.19 13.98
N ALA A 282 -0.20 -9.70 15.03
CA ALA A 282 0.81 -8.92 15.74
C ALA A 282 2.06 -8.73 14.89
N SER A 283 2.56 -9.80 14.29
CA SER A 283 3.72 -9.74 13.38
C SER A 283 3.44 -8.89 12.15
N GLY A 284 2.25 -9.02 11.55
CA GLY A 284 1.82 -8.24 10.39
C GLY A 284 1.76 -6.74 10.66
N ILE A 285 1.12 -6.35 11.77
CA ILE A 285 1.05 -4.95 12.21
C ILE A 285 2.46 -4.42 12.51
N ALA A 286 3.27 -5.18 13.26
CA ALA A 286 4.62 -4.75 13.63
C ALA A 286 5.51 -4.52 12.40
N LEU A 287 5.55 -5.46 11.45
CA LEU A 287 6.33 -5.32 10.22
C LEU A 287 5.86 -4.14 9.36
N THR A 288 4.56 -3.96 9.22
CA THR A 288 3.98 -2.84 8.46
C THR A 288 4.33 -1.49 9.10
N LEU A 289 4.21 -1.36 10.42
CA LEU A 289 4.56 -0.13 11.13
C LEU A 289 6.06 0.16 11.08
N LEU A 290 6.90 -0.83 11.35
CA LEU A 290 8.36 -0.71 11.30
C LEU A 290 8.82 -0.33 9.89
N GLY A 291 8.31 -1.02 8.87
CA GLY A 291 8.60 -0.74 7.46
C GLY A 291 8.18 0.67 7.05
N GLY A 292 6.97 1.09 7.41
CA GLY A 292 6.45 2.42 7.09
C GLY A 292 7.22 3.55 7.79
N VAL A 293 7.55 3.39 9.07
CA VAL A 293 8.34 4.36 9.83
C VAL A 293 9.76 4.45 9.27
N LEU A 294 10.43 3.31 9.07
CA LEU A 294 11.77 3.26 8.51
C LEU A 294 11.81 3.94 7.13
N PHE A 295 10.87 3.60 6.25
CA PHE A 295 10.75 4.25 4.94
C PHE A 295 10.57 5.76 5.08
N GLY A 296 9.67 6.22 5.94
CA GLY A 296 9.44 7.66 6.17
C GLY A 296 10.70 8.40 6.65
N VAL A 297 11.47 7.80 7.55
CA VAL A 297 12.75 8.33 8.04
C VAL A 297 13.78 8.37 6.91
N LEU A 298 13.96 7.28 6.17
CA LEU A 298 14.95 7.19 5.09
C LEU A 298 14.64 8.15 3.94
N VAL A 299 13.38 8.28 3.54
CA VAL A 299 12.96 9.27 2.54
C VAL A 299 13.31 10.68 3.00
N ARG A 300 13.03 11.00 4.28
CA ARG A 300 13.37 12.31 4.84
C ARG A 300 14.88 12.58 4.80
N GLN A 301 15.69 11.60 5.18
CA GLN A 301 17.15 11.70 5.15
C GLN A 301 17.69 11.84 3.73
N ALA A 302 17.18 11.07 2.77
CA ALA A 302 17.59 11.14 1.37
C ALA A 302 17.45 12.56 0.80
N ILE A 303 16.37 13.27 1.16
CA ILE A 303 16.16 14.65 0.73
C ILE A 303 17.15 15.62 1.39
N GLN A 304 17.46 15.43 2.68
CA GLN A 304 18.40 16.29 3.41
C GLN A 304 19.84 16.19 2.90
N ILE A 305 20.22 15.05 2.32
CA ILE A 305 21.58 14.79 1.82
C ILE A 305 21.80 15.42 0.44
N ARG A 306 20.79 16.05 -0.19
CA ARG A 306 20.94 16.76 -1.46
C ARG A 306 21.24 18.26 -1.21
N PRO A 307 22.48 18.73 -1.35
CA PRO A 307 22.78 20.17 -1.39
C PRO A 307 22.19 20.79 -2.67
N ASP A 308 21.89 22.08 -2.58
CA ASP A 308 21.48 22.93 -3.71
C ASP A 308 22.46 22.85 -4.90
#